data_AF-A0A9C7PLK9-F1
#
_entry.id   AF-A0A9C7PLK9-F1
#
_cell.length_a   1.000
_cell.length_b   1.000
_cell.length_c   1.000
_cell.angle_alpha   90.00
_cell.angle_beta   90.00
_cell.angle_gamma   90.00
#
_symmetry.space_group_name_H-M   'P 1'
#
loop_
_entity.id
_entity.type
_entity.pdbx_description
1 polymer ?
#
loop_
_entity_poly.entity_id
_entity_poly.type
_entity_poly.pdbx_seq_one_letter_code
_entity_poly.pdbx_strand_id
1 'polypeptide(L)'
;MSGMQLHILRSDGGLASAQAAKETPVNLLMSGPAGGVSGAVWMARQAGYTDLLTFDMGGTSTDVALIQNGVAKTPRETRVADVTVARLD
;
A
#
# COMPACT_ATOMS: atom_id res chain seq x y z
N MET A 1 -5.63 -17.73 -23.92
CA MET A 1 -5.94 -16.93 -22.72
C MET A 1 -6.12 -15.45 -23.08
N SER A 2 -7.04 -15.11 -23.98
CA SER A 2 -7.35 -13.71 -24.33
C SER A 2 -8.53 -13.24 -23.46
N GLY A 3 -8.25 -12.52 -22.37
CA GLY A 3 -9.30 -11.99 -21.49
C GLY A 3 -8.88 -11.70 -20.05
N MET A 4 -7.67 -12.08 -19.63
CA MET A 4 -7.21 -11.82 -18.27
C MET A 4 -6.44 -10.49 -18.19
N GLN A 5 -6.96 -9.54 -17.43
CA GLN A 5 -6.29 -8.27 -17.14
C GLN A 5 -5.43 -8.42 -15.88
N LEU A 6 -4.12 -8.16 -15.99
CA LEU A 6 -3.20 -8.13 -14.86
C LEU A 6 -3.19 -6.72 -14.26
N HIS A 7 -3.56 -6.64 -12.98
CA HIS A 7 -3.40 -5.45 -12.16
C HIS A 7 -2.25 -5.65 -11.17
N ILE A 8 -1.39 -4.64 -11.09
CA ILE A 8 -0.24 -4.61 -10.17
C ILE A 8 -0.51 -3.55 -9.11
N LEU A 9 -0.40 -3.95 -7.85
CA LEU A 9 -0.61 -3.08 -6.70
C LEU A 9 0.56 -2.08 -6.55
N ARG A 10 0.22 -0.83 -6.26
CA ARG A 10 1.16 0.28 -6.03
C ARG A 10 1.30 0.62 -4.54
N SER A 11 2.33 1.39 -4.22
CA SER A 11 2.68 1.91 -2.90
C SER A 11 1.65 2.86 -2.27
N ASP A 12 0.69 3.34 -3.05
CA ASP A 12 -0.41 4.19 -2.61
C ASP A 12 -1.74 3.46 -2.47
N GLY A 13 -1.75 2.13 -2.62
CA GLY A 13 -2.96 1.30 -2.56
C GLY A 13 -3.75 1.26 -3.88
N GLY A 14 -3.30 1.99 -4.91
CA GLY A 14 -3.88 1.96 -6.25
C GLY A 14 -3.41 0.76 -7.08
N LEU A 15 -4.05 0.56 -8.24
CA LEU A 15 -3.71 -0.48 -9.20
C LEU A 15 -3.12 0.13 -10.48
N ALA A 16 -2.11 -0.53 -11.04
CA ALA A 16 -1.49 -0.19 -12.31
C ALA A 16 -1.64 -1.33 -13.32
N SER A 17 -1.63 -0.98 -14.60
CA SER A 17 -1.40 -1.96 -15.67
C SER A 17 0.04 -2.46 -15.62
N ALA A 18 0.30 -3.62 -16.22
CA ALA A 18 1.66 -4.14 -16.37
C ALA A 18 2.58 -3.16 -17.13
N GLN A 19 2.03 -2.38 -18.07
CA GLN A 19 2.78 -1.38 -18.82
C GLN A 19 3.17 -0.20 -17.94
N ALA A 20 2.22 0.40 -17.21
CA ALA A 20 2.49 1.55 -16.34
C ALA A 20 3.48 1.19 -15.20
N ALA A 21 3.38 -0.03 -14.67
CA ALA A 21 4.30 -0.55 -13.67
C ALA A 21 5.75 -0.66 -14.19
N LYS A 22 5.95 -0.97 -15.47
CA LYS A 22 7.28 -0.99 -16.10
C LYS A 22 7.85 0.42 -16.30
N GLU A 23 6.99 1.39 -16.62
CA GLU A 23 7.40 2.78 -16.85
C GLU A 23 7.77 3.50 -15.56
N THR A 24 7.08 3.19 -14.45
CA THR A 24 7.33 3.82 -13.13
C THR A 24 7.44 2.78 -11.99
N PRO A 25 8.47 1.92 -12.01
CA PRO A 25 8.60 0.81 -11.06
C PRO A 25 8.83 1.27 -9.61
N VAL A 26 9.33 2.49 -9.41
CA VAL A 26 9.50 3.08 -8.07
C VAL A 26 8.17 3.14 -7.29
N ASN A 27 7.04 3.29 -7.98
CA ASN A 27 5.71 3.31 -7.37
C ASN A 27 5.25 1.93 -6.86
N LEU A 28 6.05 0.89 -7.04
CA LEU A 28 5.77 -0.47 -6.56
C LEU A 28 6.45 -0.76 -5.21
N LEU A 29 7.38 0.09 -4.77
CA LEU A 29 8.07 -0.08 -3.49
C LEU A 29 7.06 -0.06 -2.35
N MET A 30 7.11 -1.05 -1.46
CA MET A 30 6.16 -1.20 -0.34
C MET A 30 4.70 -1.40 -0.78
N SER A 31 4.44 -1.97 -1.96
CA SER A 31 3.07 -2.24 -2.44
C SER A 31 2.30 -3.24 -1.58
N GLY A 32 2.95 -4.31 -1.09
CA GLY A 32 2.31 -5.32 -0.22
C GLY A 32 1.63 -4.73 1.01
N PRO A 33 2.37 -4.01 1.87
CA PRO A 33 1.80 -3.31 3.02
C PRO A 33 0.69 -2.32 2.64
N ALA A 34 0.84 -1.58 1.54
CA ALA A 34 -0.20 -0.67 1.06
C ALA A 34 -1.52 -1.40 0.72
N GLY A 35 -1.44 -2.62 0.19
CA GLY A 35 -2.60 -3.48 -0.05
C GLY A 35 -3.26 -3.94 1.23
N GLY A 36 -2.46 -4.39 2.20
CA GLY A 36 -2.94 -4.79 3.53
C GLY A 36 -3.70 -3.65 4.21
N VAL A 37 -3.14 -2.44 4.17
CA VAL A 37 -3.78 -1.22 4.70
C VAL A 37 -5.06 -0.88 3.96
N SER A 38 -5.08 -0.97 2.63
CA SER A 38 -6.27 -0.70 1.82
C SER A 38 -7.41 -1.66 2.16
N GLY A 39 -7.10 -2.95 2.33
CA GLY A 39 -8.04 -3.97 2.78
C GLY A 39 -8.52 -3.73 4.21
N ALA A 40 -7.63 -3.37 5.13
CA ALA A 40 -7.98 -3.06 6.51
C ALA A 40 -8.92 -1.85 6.61
N VAL A 41 -8.66 -0.77 5.86
CA VAL A 41 -9.56 0.39 5.77
C VAL A 41 -10.93 -0.03 5.26
N TRP A 42 -10.98 -0.85 4.20
CA TRP A 42 -12.24 -1.34 3.66
C TRP A 42 -13.02 -2.16 4.70
N MET A 43 -12.37 -3.09 5.39
CA MET A 43 -12.98 -3.95 6.39
C MET A 43 -13.44 -3.17 7.63
N ALA A 44 -12.61 -2.25 8.13
CA ALA A 44 -12.94 -1.40 9.27
C ALA A 44 -14.21 -0.57 9.00
N ARG A 45 -14.34 -0.02 7.79
CA ARG A 45 -15.56 0.69 7.38
C ARG A 45 -16.80 -0.19 7.43
N GLN A 46 -16.71 -1.44 6.98
CA GLN A 46 -17.83 -2.39 7.08
C GLN A 46 -18.18 -2.72 8.54
N ALA A 47 -17.18 -2.73 9.42
CA ALA A 47 -17.33 -3.00 10.85
C ALA A 47 -17.70 -1.75 11.68
N GLY A 48 -17.84 -0.58 11.07
CA GLY A 48 -18.18 0.67 11.75
C GLY A 48 -17.03 1.33 12.52
N TYR A 49 -15.78 0.95 12.25
CA TYR A 49 -14.59 1.54 12.86
C TYR A 49 -13.87 2.49 11.88
N THR A 50 -13.41 3.63 12.40
CA THR A 50 -12.67 4.65 11.65
C THR A 50 -11.24 4.82 12.10
N ASP A 51 -10.91 4.41 13.32
CA ASP A 51 -9.57 4.55 13.91
C ASP A 51 -9.05 3.17 14.27
N LEU A 52 -7.89 2.80 13.72
CA LEU A 52 -7.26 1.51 13.97
C LEU A 52 -5.77 1.54 13.66
N LEU A 53 -5.05 0.57 14.23
CA LEU A 53 -3.66 0.27 13.91
C LEU A 53 -3.61 -1.09 13.22
N THR A 54 -3.04 -1.16 12.02
CA THR A 54 -2.79 -2.47 11.39
C THR A 54 -1.53 -3.10 11.98
N PHE A 55 -1.51 -4.42 12.00
CA PHE A 55 -0.36 -5.20 12.41
C PHE A 55 -0.26 -6.42 11.50
N ASP A 56 0.67 -6.38 10.55
CA ASP A 56 0.97 -7.47 9.63
C ASP A 56 2.38 -7.98 9.91
N MET A 57 2.46 -9.14 10.58
CA MET A 57 3.72 -9.75 10.97
C MET A 57 3.97 -11.00 10.15
N GLY A 58 5.14 -11.06 9.52
CA GLY A 58 5.72 -12.27 8.94
C GLY A 58 6.91 -12.78 9.73
N GLY A 59 7.62 -13.77 9.18
CA GLY A 59 8.85 -14.31 9.80
C GLY A 59 10.07 -13.39 9.73
N THR A 60 10.03 -12.36 8.87
CA THR A 60 11.16 -11.47 8.60
C THR A 60 10.88 -10.02 8.97
N SER A 61 9.66 -9.56 8.69
CA SER A 61 9.28 -8.16 8.84
C SER A 61 7.94 -8.01 9.56
N THR A 62 7.68 -6.79 10.00
CA THR A 62 6.39 -6.39 10.55
C THR A 62 6.04 -5.02 10.00
N ASP A 63 4.86 -4.92 9.43
CA ASP A 63 4.32 -3.69 8.86
C ASP A 63 3.18 -3.16 9.72
N VAL A 64 3.26 -1.87 10.07
CA VAL A 64 2.30 -1.19 10.95
C VAL A 64 1.86 0.09 10.26
N ALA A 65 0.55 0.35 10.26
CA ALA A 65 -0.01 1.59 9.75
C ALA A 65 -1.10 2.13 10.68
N LEU A 66 -1.09 3.44 10.83
CA LEU A 66 -2.12 4.16 11.56
C LEU A 66 -3.22 4.62 10.59
N ILE A 67 -4.45 4.22 10.88
CA ILE A 67 -5.65 4.72 10.21
C ILE A 67 -6.38 5.61 11.21
N GLN A 68 -6.65 6.84 10.79
CA GLN A 68 -7.39 7.82 11.58
C GLN A 68 -8.48 8.46 10.73
N ASN A 69 -9.67 8.60 11.30
CA ASN A 69 -10.85 9.12 10.61
C ASN A 69 -11.13 8.41 9.27
N GLY A 70 -10.88 7.10 9.20
CA GLY A 70 -11.09 6.28 8.01
C GLY A 70 -10.07 6.49 6.89
N VAL A 71 -8.95 7.18 7.18
CA VAL A 71 -7.87 7.49 6.23
C VAL A 71 -6.54 6.95 6.77
N ALA A 72 -5.83 6.19 5.95
CA ALA A 72 -4.50 5.72 6.27
C ALA A 72 -3.49 6.88 6.25
N LYS A 73 -2.67 6.99 7.29
CA LYS A 73 -1.57 7.94 7.33
C LYS A 73 -0.44 7.46 6.42
N THR A 74 -0.17 8.20 5.36
CA THR A 74 0.95 7.95 4.45
C THR A 74 2.04 8.99 4.67
N PRO A 75 3.29 8.58 4.97
CA PRO A 75 4.40 9.51 5.05
C PRO A 75 4.79 10.00 3.63
N ARG A 76 5.29 11.23 3.53
CA ARG A 76 5.79 11.81 2.26
C ARG A 76 7.08 11.13 1.78
N GLU A 77 7.87 10.63 2.73
CA GLU A 77 9.14 9.97 2.48
C GLU A 77 9.14 8.59 3.12
N THR A 78 9.81 7.64 2.48
CA THR A 78 10.07 6.32 3.06
C THR A 78 11.54 5.96 2.85
N ARG A 79 12.08 5.13 3.74
CA ARG A 79 13.45 4.63 3.62
C ARG A 79 13.43 3.20 3.13
N VAL A 80 14.07 2.94 2.00
CA VAL A 80 14.29 1.60 1.46
C VAL A 80 15.78 1.31 1.57
N ALA A 81 16.14 0.42 2.51
CA ALA A 81 17.52 0.20 2.92
C ALA A 81 18.23 1.51 3.33
N ASP A 82 19.22 1.95 2.56
CA ASP A 82 20.00 3.17 2.77
C ASP A 82 19.50 4.38 1.97
N VAL A 83 18.48 4.20 1.12
CA VAL A 83 17.98 5.24 0.22
C VAL A 83 16.67 5.81 0.75
N THR A 84 16.56 7.15 0.75
CA THR A 84 15.30 7.85 1.02
C THR A 84 14.56 8.07 -0.30
N VAL A 85 13.33 7.58 -0.38
CA VAL A 85 12.45 7.72 -1.53
C VAL A 85 11.32 8.67 -1.16
N ALA A 86 11.27 9.81 -1.83
CA ALA A 86 10.19 10.78 -1.69
C ALA A 86 9.09 10.48 -2.70
N ARG A 87 7.84 10.59 -2.25
CA ARG A 87 6.69 10.61 -3.16
C ARG A 87 6.60 12.01 -3.77
N LEU A 88 6.55 12.07 -5.11
CA LEU A 88 6.22 13.27 -5.86
C LEU A 88 4.70 13.22 -6.09
N ASP A 89 3.94 13.65 -5.09
CA ASP A 89 2.50 13.89 -5.19
C ASP A 89 2.21 15.25 -5.84
#